data_AF-A0A1J3I132-F1
#
_entry.id   AF-A0A1J3I132-F1
#
_cell.length_a   1.000
_cell.length_b   1.000
_cell.length_c   1.000
_cell.angle_alpha   90.00
_cell.angle_beta   90.00
_cell.angle_gamma   90.00
#
_symmetry.space_group_name_H-M   'P 1'
#
loop_
_entity.id
_entity.type
_entity.pdbx_description
1 polymer ?
#
loop_
_entity_poly.entity_id
_entity_poly.type
_entity_poly.pdbx_seq_one_letter_code
_entity_poly.pdbx_strand_id
1 'polypeptide(L)'
;MAGGRQGGRRRRRLYLSNLYGFGCRKSSFQEDHSHIGGPGFSRVVYCNEPNSPAAERRNYAGNYVRSTKYTLASFIPKSLFEQFRRVANFYFLVTGFLSLTSLSPTGPVSALLPLALVIAASMVKEAIEDWERKRQDIEVNNRKVKVHDGNGIFRQEEWRNLQVGDIVRVEKDEFFPADLLLLSSSYEDSICYVETMNLDGETNLKVKQGLEATSSALHEDSDFKDLKAVVRCEDPNADLYTFVGTLHLEEQRLPLSIQQLLLRDSKLRNTEYVYGAVVFTGHDTKVIQNSTDPPSKRSRIERKMDRIIYMMFSVVFLLSFIGSIFFGIDTRDDRVRAGGGTKRWYLKPDDAEILFDPEKAPVAAIYHFLTAVMLYGNFIPISLYVSIEIVKVLQSVFI
;
A
#
# COMPACT_ATOMS: atom_id res chain seq x y z
N MET A 1 -60.36 6.48 -46.35
CA MET A 1 -60.56 6.98 -44.98
C MET A 1 -59.21 6.94 -44.29
N ALA A 2 -58.51 8.08 -44.16
CA ALA A 2 -58.47 8.89 -42.93
C ALA A 2 -58.26 7.98 -41.69
N GLY A 3 -57.16 7.99 -40.94
CA GLY A 3 -56.24 9.06 -40.55
C GLY A 3 -56.09 8.95 -39.02
N GLY A 4 -54.89 9.07 -38.46
CA GLY A 4 -54.74 9.21 -37.00
C GLY A 4 -53.45 8.66 -36.40
N ARG A 5 -52.57 9.57 -35.97
CA ARG A 5 -51.25 9.38 -35.34
C ARG A 5 -51.33 9.08 -33.84
N GLN A 6 -50.31 8.38 -33.32
CA GLN A 6 -49.49 8.67 -32.11
C GLN A 6 -48.52 7.47 -31.96
N GLY A 7 -47.20 7.54 -31.83
CA GLY A 7 -46.30 8.55 -31.28
C GLY A 7 -45.59 7.95 -30.05
N GLY A 8 -44.37 7.39 -30.19
CA GLY A 8 -43.72 6.72 -29.04
C GLY A 8 -42.29 6.17 -29.23
N ARG A 9 -41.33 7.05 -29.55
CA ARG A 9 -39.87 7.02 -29.24
C ARG A 9 -39.14 5.66 -29.11
N ARG A 10 -38.43 5.25 -30.18
CA ARG A 10 -37.16 4.48 -30.09
C ARG A 10 -35.98 5.46 -30.15
N ARG A 11 -35.22 5.60 -29.04
CA ARG A 11 -33.94 6.33 -29.03
C ARG A 11 -32.90 5.58 -29.86
N ARG A 12 -32.65 6.04 -31.08
CA ARG A 12 -31.43 5.72 -31.84
C ARG A 12 -30.24 6.44 -31.17
N ARG A 13 -29.23 5.70 -30.72
CA ARG A 13 -27.92 6.26 -30.40
C ARG A 13 -27.28 6.70 -31.71
N LEU A 14 -27.07 8.00 -31.87
CA LEU A 14 -26.32 8.58 -32.98
C LEU A 14 -24.83 8.37 -32.72
N TYR A 15 -24.17 7.64 -33.61
CA TYR A 15 -22.72 7.65 -33.74
C TYR A 15 -22.33 8.97 -34.42
N LEU A 16 -21.80 9.90 -33.65
CA LEU A 16 -21.13 11.11 -34.15
C LEU A 16 -19.62 10.79 -34.26
N SER A 17 -19.28 9.99 -35.26
CA SER A 17 -17.93 9.94 -35.82
C SER A 17 -17.91 10.80 -37.07
N ASN A 18 -16.92 11.69 -37.16
CA ASN A 18 -16.65 12.66 -38.24
C ASN A 18 -17.32 14.02 -38.05
N LEU A 19 -16.60 14.90 -37.36
CA LEU A 19 -16.40 16.30 -37.76
C LEU A 19 -15.16 16.82 -37.02
N TYR A 20 -14.39 17.68 -37.70
CA TYR A 20 -13.04 18.16 -37.38
C TYR A 20 -11.87 17.24 -37.77
N GLY A 21 -11.65 17.16 -39.07
CA GLY A 21 -10.28 17.18 -39.59
C GLY A 21 -9.72 18.60 -39.50
N PHE A 22 -8.68 18.78 -38.70
CA PHE A 22 -7.67 19.82 -38.88
C PHE A 22 -6.30 19.15 -38.70
N GLY A 23 -5.40 19.47 -39.62
CA GLY A 23 -4.20 18.69 -39.92
C GLY A 23 -3.34 18.31 -38.71
N CYS A 24 -2.96 17.04 -38.66
CA CYS A 24 -1.79 16.58 -37.92
C CYS A 24 -0.55 17.31 -38.42
N ARG A 25 -0.23 18.43 -37.78
CA ARG A 25 1.15 18.88 -37.70
C ARG A 25 1.87 17.81 -36.88
N LYS A 26 2.81 17.08 -37.48
CA LYS A 26 3.76 16.24 -36.73
C LYS A 26 4.29 17.10 -35.59
N SER A 27 3.92 16.79 -34.35
CA SER A 27 4.57 17.38 -33.18
C SER A 27 5.99 16.82 -33.19
N SER A 28 6.91 17.60 -33.74
CA SER A 28 8.31 17.52 -33.36
C SER A 28 8.32 17.65 -31.84
N PHE A 29 8.54 16.54 -31.14
CA PHE A 29 8.83 16.56 -29.71
C PHE A 29 10.16 17.30 -29.58
N GLN A 30 10.07 18.59 -29.29
CA GLN A 30 11.20 19.40 -28.90
C GLN A 30 11.22 19.32 -27.38
N GLU A 31 12.17 18.56 -26.82
CA GLU A 31 12.40 18.49 -25.37
C GLU A 31 12.67 19.91 -24.88
N ASP A 32 11.67 20.53 -24.25
CA ASP A 32 11.70 21.96 -23.94
C ASP A 32 12.47 22.19 -22.63
N HIS A 33 13.80 22.20 -22.74
CA HIS A 33 14.74 22.40 -21.62
C HIS A 33 14.60 23.77 -20.92
N SER A 34 13.74 24.66 -21.44
CA SER A 34 13.42 25.97 -20.88
C SER A 34 12.76 25.90 -19.50
N HIS A 35 12.20 24.75 -19.12
CA HIS A 35 11.55 24.53 -17.83
C HIS A 35 12.50 24.20 -16.67
N ILE A 36 13.78 23.94 -16.93
CA ILE A 36 14.76 23.60 -15.88
C ILE A 36 14.98 24.81 -14.95
N GLY A 37 14.66 24.64 -13.67
CA GLY A 37 14.63 25.70 -12.65
C GLY A 37 13.23 26.21 -12.30
N GLY A 38 12.18 25.75 -13.01
CA GLY A 38 10.77 26.00 -12.68
C GLY A 38 10.18 24.98 -11.69
N PRO A 39 8.89 25.14 -11.29
CA PRO A 39 8.21 24.17 -10.43
C PRO A 39 8.19 22.80 -11.11
N GLY A 40 8.74 21.76 -10.47
CA GLY A 40 8.87 20.42 -11.05
C GLY A 40 10.23 20.12 -11.71
N PHE A 41 11.15 21.11 -11.81
CA PHE A 41 12.49 20.93 -12.37
C PHE A 41 13.58 21.59 -11.51
N SER A 42 13.61 21.25 -10.22
CA SER A 42 14.46 21.93 -9.24
C SER A 42 15.65 21.10 -8.74
N ARG A 43 15.72 19.81 -9.07
CA ARG A 43 16.77 18.92 -8.58
C ARG A 43 18.10 19.24 -9.23
N VAL A 44 19.12 19.37 -8.40
CA VAL A 44 20.51 19.60 -8.82
C VAL A 44 21.40 18.64 -8.05
N VAL A 45 22.17 17.85 -8.78
CA VAL A 45 23.06 16.82 -8.27
C VAL A 45 24.48 17.23 -8.58
N TYR A 46 25.32 17.31 -7.55
CA TYR A 46 26.75 17.54 -7.68
C TYR A 46 27.42 16.17 -7.66
N CYS A 47 27.92 15.76 -8.82
CA CYS A 47 28.54 14.46 -8.99
C CYS A 47 29.98 14.50 -8.49
N ASN A 48 30.41 13.46 -7.77
CA ASN A 48 31.78 13.29 -7.29
C ASN A 48 32.27 14.39 -6.32
N GLU A 49 31.33 15.11 -5.66
CA GLU A 49 31.64 16.16 -4.68
C GLU A 49 30.87 15.96 -3.35
N PRO A 50 31.16 14.87 -2.60
CA PRO A 50 30.39 14.49 -1.40
C PRO A 50 30.45 15.53 -0.27
N ASN A 51 31.55 16.28 -0.16
CA ASN A 51 31.76 17.29 0.89
C ASN A 51 31.42 18.72 0.45
N SER A 52 30.70 18.89 -0.67
CA SER A 52 30.32 20.24 -1.10
C SER A 52 29.21 20.78 -0.18
N PRO A 53 29.34 21.99 0.39
CA PRO A 53 28.30 22.57 1.25
C PRO A 53 26.98 22.79 0.50
N ALA A 54 27.02 22.80 -0.84
CA ALA A 54 25.85 22.86 -1.71
C ALA A 54 25.09 21.53 -1.80
N ALA A 55 25.78 20.38 -1.73
CA ALA A 55 25.16 19.06 -1.67
C ALA A 55 24.55 18.80 -0.29
N GLU A 56 25.29 19.07 0.79
CA GLU A 56 24.84 18.85 2.17
C GLU A 56 23.56 19.63 2.52
N ARG A 57 23.42 20.86 2.02
CA ARG A 57 22.24 21.71 2.27
C ARG A 57 20.93 21.14 1.71
N ARG A 58 20.98 20.22 0.74
CA ARG A 58 19.78 19.72 0.05
C ARG A 58 19.15 18.51 0.71
N ASN A 59 19.88 17.82 1.59
CA ASN A 59 19.39 16.72 2.44
C ASN A 59 18.47 15.73 1.68
N TYR A 60 18.99 15.16 0.60
CA TYR A 60 18.27 14.16 -0.20
C TYR A 60 18.03 12.87 0.60
N ALA A 61 16.95 12.15 0.29
CA ALA A 61 16.63 10.89 0.94
C ALA A 61 17.72 9.83 0.69
N GLY A 62 18.02 9.02 1.70
CA GLY A 62 18.94 7.89 1.57
C GLY A 62 18.40 6.80 0.64
N ASN A 63 19.27 5.89 0.18
CA ASN A 63 18.90 4.86 -0.79
C ASN A 63 18.20 3.61 -0.20
N TYR A 64 17.89 3.63 1.10
CA TYR A 64 17.15 2.56 1.77
C TYR A 64 15.69 2.52 1.30
N VAL A 65 15.26 1.36 0.81
CA VAL A 65 13.87 1.11 0.40
C VAL A 65 13.18 0.21 1.41
N ARG A 66 11.94 0.58 1.80
CA ARG A 66 11.10 -0.20 2.69
C ARG A 66 9.75 -0.51 2.04
N SER A 67 9.46 -1.79 1.88
CA SER A 67 8.16 -2.31 1.42
C SER A 67 7.27 -2.82 2.57
N THR A 68 7.78 -2.86 3.80
CA THR A 68 7.00 -3.28 4.97
C THR A 68 5.87 -2.30 5.29
N LYS A 69 4.71 -2.86 5.65
CA LYS A 69 3.53 -2.07 6.03
C LYS A 69 3.63 -1.59 7.48
N TYR A 70 4.28 -2.38 8.32
CA TYR A 70 4.40 -2.12 9.75
C TYR A 70 5.83 -1.79 10.16
N THR A 71 5.91 -1.01 11.23
CA THR A 71 7.11 -0.91 12.06
C THR A 71 6.89 -1.73 13.32
N LEU A 72 7.95 -2.14 14.03
CA LEU A 72 7.82 -2.92 15.27
C LEU A 72 6.85 -2.28 16.28
N ALA A 73 6.87 -0.95 16.40
CA ALA A 73 5.97 -0.21 17.29
C ALA A 73 4.54 -0.04 16.72
N SER A 74 4.40 0.10 15.40
CA SER A 74 3.09 0.33 14.77
C SER A 74 2.33 -0.93 14.42
N PHE A 75 2.97 -2.11 14.50
CA PHE A 75 2.39 -3.40 14.16
C PHE A 75 1.12 -3.68 14.96
N ILE A 76 1.21 -3.71 16.29
CA ILE A 76 0.07 -4.02 17.17
C ILE A 76 -1.11 -3.06 16.97
N PRO A 77 -0.95 -1.72 17.09
CA PRO A 77 -2.09 -0.81 16.99
C PRO A 77 -2.73 -0.79 15.60
N LYS A 78 -1.92 -0.80 14.52
CA LYS A 78 -2.47 -0.78 13.17
C LYS A 78 -3.11 -2.12 12.79
N SER A 79 -2.48 -3.26 13.13
CA SER A 79 -3.03 -4.58 12.84
C SER A 79 -4.35 -4.79 13.60
N LEU A 80 -4.42 -4.46 14.89
CA LEU A 80 -5.68 -4.52 15.65
C LEU A 80 -6.77 -3.63 15.04
N PHE A 81 -6.43 -2.39 14.66
CA PHE A 81 -7.38 -1.50 13.99
C PHE A 81 -7.92 -2.12 12.69
N GLU A 82 -7.08 -2.76 11.89
CA GLU A 82 -7.52 -3.44 10.67
C GLU A 82 -8.39 -4.66 10.92
N GLN A 83 -8.09 -5.43 11.98
CA GLN A 83 -8.93 -6.55 12.38
C GLN A 83 -10.31 -6.09 12.86
N PHE A 84 -10.39 -5.01 13.65
CA PHE A 84 -11.67 -4.48 14.13
C PHE A 84 -12.44 -3.65 13.09
N ARG A 85 -11.81 -3.26 11.97
CA ARG A 85 -12.52 -2.73 10.79
C ARG A 85 -13.41 -3.79 10.11
N ARG A 86 -13.33 -5.06 10.54
CA ARG A 86 -14.21 -6.14 10.07
C ARG A 86 -15.47 -6.19 10.93
N VAL A 87 -16.64 -6.25 10.27
CA VAL A 87 -17.96 -6.13 10.92
C VAL A 87 -18.14 -7.19 12.01
N ALA A 88 -17.73 -8.43 11.72
CA ALA A 88 -17.78 -9.54 12.66
C ALA A 88 -16.97 -9.29 13.93
N ASN A 89 -15.70 -8.90 13.77
CA ASN A 89 -14.81 -8.67 14.90
C ASN A 89 -15.33 -7.53 15.77
N PHE A 90 -15.88 -6.48 15.15
CA PHE A 90 -16.54 -5.40 15.87
C PHE A 90 -17.79 -5.88 16.63
N TYR A 91 -18.64 -6.68 15.99
CA TYR A 91 -19.81 -7.28 16.65
C TYR A 91 -19.41 -8.13 17.86
N PHE A 92 -18.45 -9.04 17.70
CA PHE A 92 -17.98 -9.90 18.78
C PHE A 92 -17.26 -9.11 19.89
N LEU A 93 -16.60 -8.00 19.56
CA LEU A 93 -16.02 -7.09 20.54
C LEU A 93 -17.13 -6.44 21.39
N VAL A 94 -18.19 -5.93 20.77
CA VAL A 94 -19.32 -5.32 21.48
C VAL A 94 -20.01 -6.35 22.37
N THR A 95 -20.31 -7.55 21.85
CA THR A 95 -20.91 -8.62 22.66
C THR A 95 -19.97 -9.12 23.75
N GLY A 96 -18.65 -9.09 23.52
CA GLY A 96 -17.63 -9.44 24.50
C GLY A 96 -17.52 -8.42 25.64
N PHE A 97 -17.74 -7.13 25.37
CA PHE A 97 -17.87 -6.13 26.44
C PHE A 97 -19.18 -6.27 27.20
N LEU A 98 -20.29 -6.52 26.50
CA LEU A 98 -21.58 -6.77 27.15
C LEU A 98 -21.56 -8.04 28.02
N SER A 99 -20.77 -9.04 27.66
CA SER A 99 -20.64 -10.28 28.43
C SER A 99 -19.94 -10.12 29.79
N LEU A 100 -19.24 -8.99 30.00
CA LEU A 100 -18.66 -8.61 31.30
C LEU A 100 -19.70 -8.05 32.28
N THR A 101 -20.91 -7.77 31.81
CA THR A 101 -22.02 -7.29 32.64
C THR A 101 -22.88 -8.46 33.11
N SER A 102 -23.64 -8.26 34.19
CA SER A 102 -24.61 -9.25 34.69
C SER A 102 -25.76 -9.54 33.74
N LEU A 103 -25.89 -8.78 32.64
CA LEU A 103 -26.91 -8.96 31.61
C LEU A 103 -26.69 -10.20 30.75
N SER A 104 -25.47 -10.74 30.77
CA SER A 104 -25.04 -11.80 29.87
C SER A 104 -25.52 -13.18 30.32
N PRO A 105 -26.19 -13.95 29.45
CA PRO A 105 -26.56 -15.33 29.74
C PRO A 105 -25.36 -16.28 29.69
N THR A 106 -24.25 -15.86 29.07
CA THR A 106 -23.02 -16.64 28.92
C THR A 106 -21.86 -15.99 29.63
N GLY A 107 -20.92 -16.80 30.13
CA GLY A 107 -19.74 -16.30 30.81
C GLY A 107 -18.82 -15.52 29.86
N PRO A 108 -18.11 -14.49 30.36
CA PRO A 108 -17.28 -13.61 29.53
C PRO A 108 -16.14 -14.36 28.82
N VAL A 109 -15.59 -15.40 29.47
CA VAL A 109 -14.54 -16.25 28.89
C VAL A 109 -15.02 -16.93 27.60
N SER A 110 -16.23 -17.48 27.59
CA SER A 110 -16.79 -18.16 26.42
C SER A 110 -17.04 -17.22 25.23
N ALA A 111 -17.33 -15.94 25.50
CA ALA A 111 -17.54 -14.94 24.46
C ALA A 111 -16.22 -14.34 23.92
N LEU A 112 -15.25 -14.05 24.81
CA LEU A 112 -14.01 -13.38 24.45
C LEU A 112 -12.91 -14.32 23.94
N LEU A 113 -12.83 -15.56 24.45
CA LEU A 113 -11.77 -16.50 24.09
C LEU A 113 -11.75 -16.81 22.58
N PRO A 114 -12.87 -17.15 21.91
CA PRO A 114 -12.87 -17.41 20.48
C PRO A 114 -12.43 -16.19 19.66
N LEU A 115 -12.89 -14.99 20.03
CA LEU A 115 -12.49 -13.74 19.39
C LEU A 115 -10.99 -13.50 19.53
N ALA A 116 -10.45 -13.64 20.74
CA ALA A 116 -9.03 -13.45 21.01
C ALA A 116 -8.16 -14.41 20.18
N LEU A 117 -8.55 -15.68 20.07
CA LEU A 117 -7.84 -16.68 19.26
C LEU A 117 -7.83 -16.32 17.77
N VAL A 118 -8.96 -15.85 17.22
CA VAL A 118 -9.05 -15.44 15.81
C VAL A 118 -8.19 -14.23 15.51
N ILE A 119 -8.26 -13.21 16.38
CA ILE A 119 -7.47 -11.99 16.24
C ILE A 119 -5.98 -12.34 16.35
N ALA A 120 -5.59 -13.13 17.34
CA ALA A 120 -4.21 -13.58 17.51
C ALA A 120 -3.69 -14.35 16.28
N ALA A 121 -4.44 -15.34 15.78
CA ALA A 121 -4.06 -16.09 14.60
C ALA A 121 -3.91 -15.20 13.35
N SER A 122 -4.83 -14.24 13.17
CA SER A 122 -4.80 -13.29 12.05
C SER A 122 -3.61 -12.33 12.14
N MET A 123 -3.29 -11.85 13.34
CA MET A 123 -2.12 -11.01 13.59
C MET A 123 -0.81 -11.78 13.38
N VAL A 124 -0.71 -13.03 13.85
CA VAL A 124 0.47 -13.88 13.64
C VAL A 124 0.72 -14.09 12.14
N LYS A 125 -0.33 -14.41 11.38
CA LYS A 125 -0.22 -14.52 9.91
C LYS A 125 0.32 -13.23 9.29
N GLU A 126 -0.27 -12.09 9.65
CA GLU A 126 0.15 -10.79 9.13
C GLU A 126 1.60 -10.44 9.52
N ALA A 127 2.05 -10.85 10.72
CA ALA A 127 3.44 -10.72 11.14
C ALA A 127 4.40 -11.56 10.28
N ILE A 128 4.01 -12.80 9.94
CA ILE A 128 4.81 -13.67 9.06
C ILE A 128 4.92 -13.04 7.66
N GLU A 129 3.80 -12.61 7.08
CA GLU A 129 3.79 -11.96 5.75
C GLU A 129 4.65 -10.68 5.72
N ASP A 130 4.59 -9.83 6.74
CA ASP A 130 5.39 -8.60 6.79
C ASP A 130 6.87 -8.87 7.11
N TRP A 131 7.17 -9.95 7.85
CA TRP A 131 8.54 -10.40 8.09
C TRP A 131 9.24 -10.89 6.82
N GLU A 132 8.52 -11.61 5.96
CA GLU A 132 9.05 -12.04 4.66
C GLU A 132 9.41 -10.84 3.78
N ARG A 133 8.55 -9.81 3.72
CA ARG A 133 8.88 -8.54 3.04
C ARG A 133 10.10 -7.89 3.64
N LYS A 134 10.19 -7.83 4.97
CA LYS A 134 11.36 -7.28 5.66
C LYS A 134 12.64 -8.03 5.30
N ARG A 135 12.59 -9.36 5.18
CA ARG A 135 13.75 -10.17 4.77
C ARG A 135 14.20 -9.81 3.35
N GLN A 136 13.25 -9.65 2.42
CA GLN A 136 13.53 -9.23 1.05
C GLN A 136 14.11 -7.81 1.00
N ASP A 137 13.54 -6.86 1.77
CA ASP A 137 14.07 -5.51 1.87
C ASP A 137 15.52 -5.52 2.39
N ILE A 138 15.81 -6.32 3.42
CA ILE A 138 17.18 -6.45 3.97
C ILE A 138 18.14 -7.01 2.91
N GLU A 139 17.71 -8.03 2.16
CA GLU A 139 18.53 -8.63 1.10
C GLU A 139 18.87 -7.60 0.01
N VAL A 140 17.87 -6.87 -0.51
CA VAL A 140 18.07 -5.86 -1.56
C VAL A 140 18.93 -4.70 -1.08
N ASN A 141 18.66 -4.17 0.12
CA ASN A 141 19.39 -3.01 0.65
C ASN A 141 20.86 -3.33 1.01
N ASN A 142 21.20 -4.60 1.24
CA ASN A 142 22.56 -5.05 1.54
C ASN A 142 23.29 -5.61 0.30
N ARG A 143 22.68 -5.56 -0.90
CA ARG A 143 23.43 -5.81 -2.14
C ARG A 143 24.56 -4.80 -2.25
N LYS A 144 25.62 -5.20 -2.93
CA LYS A 144 26.83 -4.38 -3.07
C LYS A 144 26.94 -3.82 -4.47
N VAL A 145 27.61 -2.68 -4.58
CA VAL A 145 28.02 -2.08 -5.85
C VAL A 145 29.37 -1.39 -5.64
N LYS A 146 30.14 -1.24 -6.71
CA LYS A 146 31.39 -0.49 -6.68
C LYS A 146 31.09 1.01 -6.70
N VAL A 147 31.56 1.75 -5.70
CA VAL A 147 31.41 3.21 -5.55
C VAL A 147 32.79 3.85 -5.54
N HIS A 148 32.92 4.98 -6.23
CA HIS A 148 34.15 5.77 -6.23
C HIS A 148 34.39 6.39 -4.86
N ASP A 149 35.57 6.15 -4.28
CA ASP A 149 35.99 6.63 -2.96
C ASP A 149 37.10 7.69 -3.06
N GLY A 150 37.15 8.41 -4.19
CA GLY A 150 38.23 9.33 -4.51
C GLY A 150 39.48 8.65 -5.06
N ASN A 151 40.41 9.47 -5.58
CA ASN A 151 41.68 9.02 -6.16
C ASN A 151 41.55 7.97 -7.29
N GLY A 152 40.38 7.83 -7.89
CA GLY A 152 40.14 6.84 -8.96
C GLY A 152 40.00 5.40 -8.44
N ILE A 153 39.71 5.21 -7.15
CA ILE A 153 39.55 3.88 -6.55
C ILE A 153 38.07 3.61 -6.34
N PHE A 154 37.61 2.42 -6.77
CA PHE A 154 36.26 1.96 -6.53
C PHE A 154 36.22 0.90 -5.42
N ARG A 155 35.47 1.18 -4.36
CA ARG A 155 35.26 0.24 -3.24
C ARG A 155 33.88 -0.40 -3.30
N GLN A 156 33.76 -1.59 -2.74
CA GLN A 156 32.46 -2.23 -2.57
C GLN A 156 31.68 -1.58 -1.44
N GLU A 157 30.47 -1.09 -1.72
CA GLU A 157 29.58 -0.43 -0.77
C GLU A 157 28.17 -1.04 -0.86
N GLU A 158 27.42 -1.00 0.25
CA GLU A 158 26.05 -1.51 0.29
C GLU A 158 25.07 -0.50 -0.33
N TRP A 159 24.04 -0.99 -1.02
CA TRP A 159 23.05 -0.15 -1.70
C TRP A 159 22.41 0.89 -0.77
N ARG A 160 22.12 0.54 0.48
CA ARG A 160 21.53 1.45 1.48
C ARG A 160 22.39 2.68 1.80
N ASN A 161 23.70 2.61 1.59
CA ASN A 161 24.65 3.67 1.91
C ASN A 161 24.89 4.63 0.74
N LEU A 162 24.37 4.32 -0.46
CA LEU A 162 24.50 5.19 -1.63
C LEU A 162 23.80 6.53 -1.42
N GLN A 163 24.46 7.58 -1.91
CA GLN A 163 24.00 8.94 -1.87
C GLN A 163 23.90 9.53 -3.27
N VAL A 164 23.11 10.59 -3.37
CA VAL A 164 22.93 11.34 -4.62
C VAL A 164 24.25 12.03 -4.98
N GLY A 165 24.73 11.81 -6.20
CA GLY A 165 26.01 12.33 -6.68
C GLY A 165 27.16 11.33 -6.63
N ASP A 166 27.00 10.18 -5.96
CA ASP A 166 27.99 9.12 -5.97
C ASP A 166 28.20 8.59 -7.39
N ILE A 167 29.46 8.28 -7.72
CA ILE A 167 29.81 7.60 -8.97
C ILE A 167 29.88 6.11 -8.68
N VAL A 168 29.09 5.33 -9.41
CA VAL A 168 29.03 3.88 -9.26
C VAL A 168 29.47 3.18 -10.53
N ARG A 169 30.16 2.06 -10.36
CA ARG A 169 30.50 1.12 -11.41
C ARG A 169 29.64 -0.13 -11.22
N VAL A 170 28.84 -0.45 -12.22
CA VAL A 170 27.95 -1.62 -12.22
C VAL A 170 28.50 -2.64 -13.19
N GLU A 171 28.66 -3.88 -12.74
CA GLU A 171 29.20 -4.96 -13.58
C GLU A 171 28.10 -5.68 -14.34
N LYS A 172 28.51 -6.44 -15.36
CA LYS A 172 27.64 -7.28 -16.16
C LYS A 172 26.79 -8.18 -15.28
N ASP A 173 25.51 -8.32 -15.66
CA ASP A 173 24.53 -9.13 -14.96
C ASP A 173 24.21 -8.68 -13.52
N GLU A 174 24.58 -7.46 -13.14
CA GLU A 174 24.14 -6.83 -11.89
C GLU A 174 22.91 -5.92 -12.10
N PHE A 175 22.17 -5.69 -11.02
CA PHE A 175 21.04 -4.77 -11.00
C PHE A 175 21.51 -3.35 -10.67
N PHE A 176 20.84 -2.34 -11.23
CA PHE A 176 21.11 -0.96 -10.87
C PHE A 176 20.58 -0.64 -9.47
N PRO A 177 21.42 -0.07 -8.58
CA PRO A 177 21.08 0.14 -7.17
C PRO A 177 20.15 1.35 -6.92
N ALA A 178 20.08 2.25 -7.88
CA ALA A 178 19.40 3.54 -7.83
C ALA A 178 19.16 4.00 -9.27
N ASP A 179 18.51 5.15 -9.48
CA ASP A 179 18.43 5.71 -10.83
C ASP A 179 19.75 6.42 -11.15
N LEU A 180 20.45 5.92 -12.16
CA LEU A 180 21.79 6.37 -12.54
C LEU A 180 21.75 7.14 -13.85
N LEU A 181 22.53 8.22 -13.94
CA LEU A 181 22.89 8.83 -15.20
C LEU A 181 24.09 8.08 -15.79
N LEU A 182 23.93 7.50 -16.98
CA LEU A 182 24.99 6.82 -17.72
C LEU A 182 26.07 7.82 -18.14
N LEU A 183 27.28 7.64 -17.61
CA LEU A 183 28.44 8.46 -17.95
C LEU A 183 29.29 7.80 -19.02
N SER A 184 29.59 6.51 -18.83
CA SER A 184 30.42 5.73 -19.74
C SER A 184 30.07 4.24 -19.65
N SER A 185 30.36 3.50 -20.71
CA SER A 185 30.23 2.04 -20.74
C SER A 185 31.52 1.38 -21.21
N SER A 186 31.57 0.05 -21.14
CA SER A 186 32.68 -0.73 -21.71
C SER A 186 32.81 -0.62 -23.24
N TYR A 187 31.85 0.01 -23.93
CA TYR A 187 31.88 0.23 -25.37
C TYR A 187 32.26 1.69 -25.68
N GLU A 188 32.97 1.93 -26.79
CA GLU A 188 33.48 3.26 -27.17
C GLU A 188 32.37 4.30 -27.40
N ASP A 189 31.18 3.86 -27.84
CA ASP A 189 30.02 4.73 -28.05
C ASP A 189 29.19 4.99 -26.78
N SER A 190 29.65 4.55 -25.60
CA SER A 190 28.91 4.61 -24.33
C SER A 190 27.51 3.97 -24.41
N ILE A 191 27.37 2.92 -25.20
CA ILE A 191 26.14 2.14 -25.32
C ILE A 191 26.10 1.06 -24.26
N CYS A 192 24.94 0.81 -23.67
CA CYS A 192 24.72 -0.38 -22.84
C CYS A 192 23.34 -1.01 -23.10
N TYR A 193 23.21 -2.29 -22.76
CA TYR A 193 21.95 -3.02 -22.89
C TYR A 193 21.36 -3.28 -21.52
N VAL A 194 20.08 -2.93 -21.37
CA VAL A 194 19.36 -3.01 -20.10
C VAL A 194 18.14 -3.91 -20.26
N GLU A 195 18.02 -4.88 -19.37
CA GLU A 195 16.84 -5.71 -19.22
C GLU A 195 15.88 -5.05 -18.20
N THR A 196 14.65 -4.74 -18.63
CA THR A 196 13.62 -4.10 -17.80
C THR A 196 12.50 -5.04 -17.36
N MET A 197 12.72 -6.36 -17.43
CA MET A 197 11.71 -7.37 -17.08
C MET A 197 11.08 -7.15 -15.69
N ASN A 198 11.84 -6.61 -14.73
CA ASN A 198 11.33 -6.31 -13.38
C ASN A 198 10.38 -5.10 -13.31
N LEU A 199 10.39 -4.24 -14.32
CA LEU A 199 9.66 -2.97 -14.35
C LEU A 199 8.37 -3.07 -15.17
N ASP A 200 8.50 -3.49 -16.43
CA ASP A 200 7.41 -3.53 -17.40
C ASP A 200 7.13 -4.94 -17.94
N GLY A 201 7.91 -5.95 -17.52
CA GLY A 201 7.78 -7.32 -18.00
C GLY A 201 8.28 -7.52 -19.43
N GLU A 202 8.92 -6.52 -20.04
CA GLU A 202 9.51 -6.66 -21.36
C GLU A 202 10.81 -7.49 -21.28
N THR A 203 10.91 -8.53 -22.10
CA THR A 203 12.09 -9.41 -22.17
C THR A 203 13.13 -8.91 -23.16
N ASN A 204 12.78 -7.92 -23.98
CA ASN A 204 13.69 -7.33 -24.94
C ASN A 204 14.71 -6.44 -24.23
N LEU A 205 15.95 -6.52 -24.67
CA LEU A 205 16.99 -5.63 -24.19
C LEU A 205 16.77 -4.23 -24.76
N LYS A 206 16.73 -3.23 -23.87
CA LYS A 206 16.66 -1.82 -24.25
C LYS A 206 18.07 -1.27 -24.38
N VAL A 207 18.32 -0.58 -25.48
CA VAL A 207 19.58 0.13 -25.71
C VAL A 207 19.52 1.47 -24.98
N LYS A 208 20.55 1.76 -24.19
CA LYS A 208 20.78 3.04 -23.53
C LYS A 208 22.09 3.61 -24.02
N GLN A 209 22.18 4.92 -24.15
CA GLN A 209 23.34 5.59 -24.73
C GLN A 209 23.73 6.78 -23.87
N GLY A 210 25.00 6.80 -23.45
CA GLY A 210 25.60 7.91 -22.72
C GLY A 210 25.82 9.13 -23.61
N LEU A 211 26.38 10.18 -23.03
CA LEU A 211 26.78 11.36 -23.80
C LEU A 211 28.14 11.12 -24.44
N GLU A 212 28.31 11.54 -25.70
CA GLU A 212 29.61 11.41 -26.40
C GLU A 212 30.74 12.14 -25.64
N ALA A 213 30.44 13.31 -25.08
CA ALA A 213 31.39 14.12 -24.33
C ALA A 213 31.92 13.43 -23.06
N THR A 214 31.11 12.60 -22.40
CA THR A 214 31.56 11.82 -21.25
C THR A 214 32.24 10.52 -21.68
N SER A 215 31.80 9.93 -22.81
CA SER A 215 32.39 8.72 -23.37
C SER A 215 33.89 8.88 -23.63
N SER A 216 34.27 9.94 -24.36
CA SER A 216 35.67 10.14 -24.77
C SER A 216 36.63 10.45 -23.61
N ALA A 217 36.11 10.84 -22.45
CA ALA A 217 36.91 11.34 -21.34
C ALA A 217 37.01 10.33 -20.17
N LEU A 218 36.13 9.33 -20.11
CA LEU A 218 35.96 8.47 -18.94
C LEU A 218 35.95 7.00 -19.37
N HIS A 219 37.11 6.34 -19.41
CA HIS A 219 37.20 4.91 -19.74
C HIS A 219 37.80 4.09 -18.59
N GLU A 220 38.73 4.68 -17.84
CA GLU A 220 39.43 4.01 -16.75
C GLU A 220 38.94 4.52 -15.38
N ASP A 221 39.08 3.66 -14.36
CA ASP A 221 38.73 4.00 -12.98
C ASP A 221 39.44 5.31 -12.52
N SER A 222 40.65 5.59 -13.03
CA SER A 222 41.45 6.80 -12.72
C SER A 222 40.85 8.10 -13.23
N ASP A 223 40.10 8.06 -14.34
CA ASP A 223 39.58 9.27 -15.00
C ASP A 223 38.53 9.97 -14.14
N PHE A 224 37.89 9.22 -13.24
CA PHE A 224 36.91 9.73 -12.28
C PHE A 224 37.55 10.49 -11.12
N LYS A 225 38.88 10.55 -11.01
CA LYS A 225 39.54 11.28 -9.92
C LYS A 225 39.21 12.77 -9.90
N ASP A 226 39.24 13.40 -11.08
CA ASP A 226 39.07 14.85 -11.23
C ASP A 226 37.70 15.21 -11.87
N LEU A 227 36.84 14.22 -12.09
CA LEU A 227 35.52 14.43 -12.66
C LEU A 227 34.69 15.34 -11.76
N LYS A 228 34.23 16.46 -12.30
CA LYS A 228 33.27 17.35 -11.66
C LYS A 228 32.14 17.64 -12.62
N ALA A 229 30.94 17.26 -12.23
CA ALA A 229 29.75 17.44 -13.05
C ALA A 229 28.57 17.89 -12.19
N VAL A 230 27.72 18.73 -12.77
CA VAL A 230 26.48 19.17 -12.13
C VAL A 230 25.31 18.81 -13.01
N VAL A 231 24.46 17.91 -12.54
CA VAL A 231 23.23 17.52 -13.23
C VAL A 231 22.08 18.38 -12.71
N ARG A 232 21.35 19.05 -13.61
CA ARG A 232 20.09 19.73 -13.29
C ARG A 232 18.95 18.99 -13.97
N CYS A 233 17.95 18.53 -13.22
CA CYS A 233 16.89 17.68 -13.77
C CYS A 233 15.52 17.96 -13.13
N GLU A 234 14.52 17.29 -13.70
CA GLU A 234 13.18 17.21 -13.12
C GLU A 234 13.17 16.70 -11.67
N ASP A 235 12.14 17.10 -10.93
CA ASP A 235 11.86 16.54 -9.61
C ASP A 235 11.39 15.07 -9.75
N PRO A 236 11.57 14.24 -8.71
CA PRO A 236 11.14 12.84 -8.72
C PRO A 236 9.68 12.68 -9.16
N ASN A 237 9.43 11.79 -10.11
CA ASN A 237 8.09 11.49 -10.61
C ASN A 237 7.96 10.00 -10.96
N ALA A 238 6.71 9.53 -11.11
CA ALA A 238 6.40 8.12 -11.33
C ALA A 238 6.43 7.68 -12.81
N ASP A 239 6.73 8.58 -13.75
CA ASP A 239 6.76 8.24 -15.17
C ASP A 239 8.12 7.65 -15.56
N LEU A 240 8.10 6.37 -15.92
CA LEU A 240 9.30 5.58 -16.26
C LEU A 240 9.89 5.95 -17.63
N TYR A 241 9.13 6.62 -18.50
CA TYR A 241 9.50 6.83 -19.91
C TYR A 241 9.93 8.26 -20.23
N THR A 242 9.80 9.18 -19.27
CA THR A 242 10.23 10.57 -19.41
C THR A 242 11.38 10.85 -18.45
N PHE A 243 12.33 11.65 -18.92
CA PHE A 243 13.36 12.24 -18.08
C PHE A 243 13.92 13.43 -18.85
N VAL A 244 13.94 14.59 -18.22
CA VAL A 244 14.51 15.82 -18.79
C VAL A 244 15.52 16.38 -17.82
N GLY A 245 16.72 16.68 -18.34
CA GLY A 245 17.75 17.36 -17.57
C GLY A 245 18.81 18.01 -18.44
N THR A 246 19.84 18.51 -17.77
CA THR A 246 21.03 19.09 -18.38
C THR A 246 22.23 18.71 -17.53
N LEU A 247 23.22 18.10 -18.16
CA LEU A 247 24.54 17.87 -17.59
C LEU A 247 25.40 19.11 -17.84
N HIS A 248 25.89 19.71 -16.77
CA HIS A 248 26.94 20.71 -16.83
C HIS A 248 28.27 20.01 -16.56
N LEU A 249 29.07 19.88 -17.61
CA LEU A 249 30.41 19.32 -17.55
C LEU A 249 31.37 20.42 -18.00
N GLU A 250 32.24 20.87 -17.10
CA GLU A 250 33.11 22.03 -17.33
C GLU A 250 32.33 23.27 -17.82
N GLU A 251 32.61 23.78 -19.02
CA GLU A 251 31.90 24.90 -19.64
C GLU A 251 30.74 24.47 -20.56
N GLN A 252 30.56 23.16 -20.78
CA GLN A 252 29.54 22.64 -21.68
C GLN A 252 28.21 22.37 -20.96
N ARG A 253 27.11 22.56 -21.71
CA ARG A 253 25.75 22.22 -21.27
C ARG A 253 25.18 21.20 -22.23
N LEU A 254 25.00 19.98 -21.73
CA LEU A 254 24.57 18.85 -22.54
C LEU A 254 23.15 18.45 -22.13
N PRO A 255 22.19 18.41 -23.06
CA PRO A 255 20.84 18.00 -22.75
C PRO A 255 20.80 16.52 -22.36
N LEU A 256 19.95 16.18 -21.40
CA LEU A 256 19.72 14.81 -20.94
C LEU A 256 18.28 14.40 -21.26
N SER A 257 18.15 13.18 -21.77
CA SER A 257 16.89 12.51 -22.06
C SER A 257 16.82 11.17 -21.31
N ILE A 258 15.70 10.45 -21.45
CA ILE A 258 15.54 9.10 -20.90
C ILE A 258 16.57 8.09 -21.44
N GLN A 259 17.22 8.36 -22.58
CA GLN A 259 18.24 7.47 -23.14
C GLN A 259 19.50 7.37 -22.27
N GLN A 260 19.79 8.42 -21.50
CA GLN A 260 20.94 8.49 -20.58
C GLN A 260 20.59 7.99 -19.17
N LEU A 261 19.31 7.75 -18.84
CA LEU A 261 18.90 7.32 -17.51
C LEU A 261 18.77 5.79 -17.42
N LEU A 262 19.43 5.20 -16.42
CA LEU A 262 19.34 3.79 -16.04
C LEU A 262 18.47 3.68 -14.79
N LEU A 263 17.37 2.93 -14.88
CA LEU A 263 16.40 2.83 -13.78
C LEU A 263 16.80 1.76 -12.77
N ARG A 264 16.54 2.02 -11.49
CA ARG A 264 16.70 1.05 -10.40
C ARG A 264 16.04 -0.30 -10.74
N ASP A 265 16.62 -1.39 -10.25
CA ASP A 265 16.13 -2.77 -10.45
C ASP A 265 16.07 -3.26 -11.91
N SER A 266 16.49 -2.44 -12.89
CA SER A 266 16.85 -2.95 -14.22
C SER A 266 18.22 -3.63 -14.16
N LYS A 267 18.46 -4.57 -15.07
CA LYS A 267 19.68 -5.38 -15.07
C LYS A 267 20.59 -5.03 -16.25
N LEU A 268 21.88 -4.86 -15.99
CA LEU A 268 22.87 -4.67 -17.04
C LEU A 268 23.10 -6.01 -17.76
N ARG A 269 23.00 -6.01 -19.09
CA ARG A 269 23.22 -7.19 -19.94
C ARG A 269 24.15 -6.85 -21.08
N ASN A 270 24.83 -7.85 -21.63
CA ASN A 270 25.65 -7.73 -22.84
C ASN A 270 26.59 -6.50 -22.84
N THR A 271 27.09 -6.10 -21.67
CA THR A 271 27.98 -4.95 -21.47
C THR A 271 28.77 -5.28 -20.20
N GLU A 272 30.10 -5.22 -20.25
CA GLU A 272 30.95 -5.74 -19.18
C GLU A 272 30.87 -4.88 -17.91
N TYR A 273 30.81 -3.56 -18.08
CA TYR A 273 30.57 -2.62 -17.00
C TYR A 273 30.00 -1.30 -17.52
N VAL A 274 29.37 -0.54 -16.63
CA VAL A 274 29.01 0.86 -16.87
C VAL A 274 29.40 1.72 -15.67
N TYR A 275 29.72 2.97 -15.94
CA TYR A 275 29.86 4.03 -14.95
C TYR A 275 28.63 4.92 -14.97
N GLY A 276 28.07 5.18 -13.81
CA GLY A 276 26.92 6.07 -13.67
C GLY A 276 26.99 6.95 -12.45
N ALA A 277 26.42 8.14 -12.55
CA ALA A 277 26.21 9.04 -11.41
C ALA A 277 24.82 8.83 -10.82
N VAL A 278 24.72 8.67 -9.50
CA VAL A 278 23.43 8.50 -8.81
C VAL A 278 22.62 9.79 -8.84
N VAL A 279 21.44 9.77 -9.47
CA VAL A 279 20.55 10.96 -9.59
C VAL A 279 19.42 10.91 -8.56
N PHE A 280 18.71 9.79 -8.49
CA PHE A 280 17.62 9.55 -7.55
C PHE A 280 17.91 8.33 -6.69
N THR A 281 17.61 8.43 -5.40
CA THR A 281 17.89 7.41 -4.37
C THR A 281 16.61 7.03 -3.64
N GLY A 282 16.51 5.76 -3.25
CA GLY A 282 15.45 5.25 -2.37
C GLY A 282 14.04 5.56 -2.90
N HIS A 283 13.26 6.29 -2.10
CA HIS A 283 11.89 6.68 -2.45
C HIS A 283 11.81 7.68 -3.61
N ASP A 284 12.90 8.36 -3.99
CA ASP A 284 12.90 9.28 -5.13
C ASP A 284 13.07 8.57 -6.47
N THR A 285 13.48 7.30 -6.47
CA THR A 285 13.63 6.55 -7.73
C THR A 285 12.28 6.37 -8.43
N LYS A 286 12.26 6.48 -9.75
CA LYS A 286 11.02 6.43 -10.54
C LYS A 286 10.25 5.13 -10.31
N VAL A 287 10.97 4.03 -10.09
CA VAL A 287 10.40 2.71 -9.79
C VAL A 287 9.63 2.69 -8.48
N ILE A 288 10.20 3.27 -7.43
CA ILE A 288 9.54 3.33 -6.12
C ILE A 288 8.42 4.37 -6.12
N GLN A 289 8.56 5.47 -6.86
CA GLN A 289 7.46 6.42 -7.10
C GLN A 289 6.29 5.80 -7.87
N ASN A 290 6.56 4.87 -8.78
CA ASN A 290 5.54 4.10 -9.50
C ASN A 290 4.95 2.95 -8.66
N SER A 291 5.60 2.60 -7.55
CA SER A 291 5.11 1.55 -6.65
C SER A 291 3.88 2.02 -5.86
N THR A 292 2.96 1.11 -5.60
CA THR A 292 1.80 1.39 -4.74
C THR A 292 2.07 0.90 -3.33
N ASP A 293 1.77 1.74 -2.35
CA ASP A 293 1.81 1.35 -0.94
C ASP A 293 1.06 0.02 -0.73
N PRO A 294 1.61 -0.93 0.06
CA PRO A 294 0.99 -2.23 0.28
C PRO A 294 -0.46 -2.09 0.76
N PRO A 295 -1.46 -2.41 -0.08
CA PRO A 295 -2.84 -2.11 0.27
C PRO A 295 -3.34 -3.11 1.32
N SER A 296 -4.23 -2.67 2.20
CA SER A 296 -5.03 -3.57 3.06
C SER A 296 -6.05 -4.30 2.16
N LYS A 297 -5.61 -5.42 1.56
CA LYS A 297 -6.42 -6.22 0.63
C LYS A 297 -7.56 -6.92 1.39
N ARG A 298 -8.78 -6.82 0.87
CA ARG A 298 -9.94 -7.59 1.34
C ARG A 298 -10.44 -8.53 0.26
N SER A 299 -10.63 -9.80 0.61
CA SER A 299 -11.10 -10.81 -0.34
C SER A 299 -12.55 -10.54 -0.77
N ARG A 300 -12.93 -11.04 -1.96
CA ARG A 300 -14.34 -10.99 -2.41
C ARG A 300 -15.24 -11.84 -1.49
N ILE A 301 -14.70 -12.91 -0.91
CA ILE A 301 -15.39 -13.79 0.03
C ILE A 301 -15.69 -13.04 1.33
N GLU A 302 -14.74 -12.29 1.88
CA GLU A 302 -14.97 -11.42 3.05
C GLU A 302 -16.14 -10.46 2.82
N ARG A 303 -16.16 -9.75 1.69
CA ARG A 303 -17.26 -8.81 1.37
C ARG A 303 -18.63 -9.49 1.25
N LYS A 304 -18.68 -10.71 0.72
CA LYS A 304 -19.93 -11.50 0.68
C LYS A 304 -20.35 -11.94 2.08
N MET A 305 -19.38 -12.36 2.90
CA MET A 305 -19.62 -12.79 4.27
C MET A 305 -20.13 -11.63 5.16
N ASP A 306 -19.58 -10.42 4.98
CA ASP A 306 -20.09 -9.21 5.66
C ASP A 306 -21.57 -9.00 5.36
N ARG A 307 -22.01 -9.21 4.11
CA ARG A 307 -23.43 -9.11 3.71
C ARG A 307 -24.30 -10.15 4.41
N ILE A 308 -23.81 -11.39 4.55
CA ILE A 308 -24.50 -12.45 5.28
C ILE A 308 -24.61 -12.06 6.75
N ILE A 309 -23.55 -11.53 7.38
CA ILE A 309 -23.61 -11.03 8.76
C ILE A 309 -24.67 -9.96 8.92
N TYR A 310 -24.71 -8.96 8.05
CA TYR A 310 -25.71 -7.90 8.18
C TYR A 310 -27.14 -8.45 8.12
N MET A 311 -27.37 -9.46 7.28
CA MET A 311 -28.65 -10.17 7.24
C MET A 311 -28.92 -10.90 8.57
N MET A 312 -27.96 -11.66 9.09
CA MET A 312 -28.14 -12.39 10.36
C MET A 312 -28.32 -11.46 11.55
N PHE A 313 -27.57 -10.36 11.61
CA PHE A 313 -27.72 -9.32 12.63
C PHE A 313 -29.11 -8.69 12.56
N SER A 314 -29.61 -8.41 11.37
CA SER A 314 -30.97 -7.88 11.18
C SER A 314 -32.04 -8.85 11.70
N VAL A 315 -31.87 -10.16 11.45
CA VAL A 315 -32.79 -11.19 11.95
C VAL A 315 -32.74 -11.28 13.47
N VAL A 316 -31.55 -11.34 14.06
CA VAL A 316 -31.36 -11.37 15.52
C VAL A 316 -31.97 -10.13 16.17
N PHE A 317 -31.70 -8.96 15.61
CA PHE A 317 -32.27 -7.69 16.08
C PHE A 317 -33.79 -7.72 16.08
N LEU A 318 -34.43 -8.16 14.98
CA LEU A 318 -35.89 -8.23 14.88
C LEU A 318 -36.49 -9.22 15.88
N LEU A 319 -35.90 -10.41 16.03
CA LEU A 319 -36.38 -11.41 16.99
C LEU A 319 -36.26 -10.89 18.43
N SER A 320 -35.12 -10.32 18.80
CA SER A 320 -34.92 -9.75 20.13
C SER A 320 -35.83 -8.54 20.38
N PHE A 321 -36.07 -7.71 19.37
CA PHE A 321 -36.93 -6.53 19.48
C PHE A 321 -38.39 -6.92 19.71
N ILE A 322 -38.92 -7.85 18.90
CA ILE A 322 -40.27 -8.38 19.06
C ILE A 322 -40.41 -9.08 20.42
N GLY A 323 -39.45 -9.94 20.79
CA GLY A 323 -39.44 -10.63 22.08
C GLY A 323 -39.41 -9.67 23.27
N SER A 324 -38.64 -8.59 23.19
CA SER A 324 -38.58 -7.54 24.21
C SER A 324 -39.90 -6.77 24.36
N ILE A 325 -40.58 -6.46 23.25
CA ILE A 325 -41.92 -5.83 23.30
C ILE A 325 -42.91 -6.73 24.03
N PHE A 326 -42.98 -8.00 23.65
CA PHE A 326 -43.87 -8.97 24.31
C PHE A 326 -43.53 -9.11 25.80
N PHE A 327 -42.24 -9.21 26.13
CA PHE A 327 -41.78 -9.28 27.51
C PHE A 327 -42.17 -8.03 28.31
N GLY A 328 -42.02 -6.83 27.75
CA GLY A 328 -42.41 -5.58 28.40
C GLY A 328 -43.91 -5.46 28.65
N ILE A 329 -44.73 -5.90 27.69
CA ILE A 329 -46.20 -5.94 27.83
C ILE A 329 -46.60 -6.96 28.91
N ASP A 330 -46.08 -8.19 28.85
CA ASP A 330 -46.37 -9.25 29.83
C ASP A 330 -45.96 -8.82 31.26
N THR A 331 -44.77 -8.19 31.41
CA THR A 331 -44.30 -7.67 32.69
C THR A 331 -45.21 -6.57 33.25
N ARG A 332 -45.72 -5.68 32.40
CA ARG A 332 -46.69 -4.64 32.83
C ARG A 332 -48.03 -5.24 33.23
N ASP A 333 -48.53 -6.19 32.45
CA ASP A 333 -49.81 -6.85 32.68
C ASP A 333 -49.81 -7.72 33.95
N ASP A 334 -48.66 -8.32 34.31
CA ASP A 334 -48.51 -9.13 35.53
C ASP A 334 -48.82 -8.33 36.79
N ARG A 335 -48.37 -7.06 36.85
CA ARG A 335 -48.66 -6.12 37.96
C ARG A 335 -50.12 -5.71 38.00
N VAL A 336 -50.72 -5.39 36.84
CA VAL A 336 -52.10 -4.91 36.74
C VAL A 336 -53.09 -6.00 37.15
N ARG A 337 -52.85 -7.26 36.75
CA ARG A 337 -53.75 -8.38 37.04
C ARG A 337 -53.62 -8.92 38.46
N ALA A 338 -52.48 -8.74 39.10
CA ALA A 338 -52.23 -9.19 40.47
C ALA A 338 -52.65 -8.16 41.54
N GLY A 339 -53.35 -7.08 41.17
CA GLY A 339 -53.98 -6.16 42.12
C GLY A 339 -53.00 -5.45 43.07
N GLY A 340 -51.75 -5.27 42.65
CA GLY A 340 -50.68 -4.69 43.47
C GLY A 340 -49.62 -5.70 43.93
N GLY A 341 -49.81 -7.01 43.73
CA GLY A 341 -48.77 -8.03 43.87
C GLY A 341 -48.13 -8.41 42.52
N THR A 342 -47.27 -9.43 42.54
CA THR A 342 -46.76 -10.10 41.32
C THR A 342 -47.37 -11.50 41.22
N LYS A 343 -47.89 -11.89 40.05
CA LYS A 343 -48.49 -13.22 39.86
C LYS A 343 -47.47 -14.34 40.09
N ARG A 344 -46.20 -14.06 39.75
CA ARG A 344 -45.05 -14.97 39.90
C ARG A 344 -44.36 -14.78 41.26
N TRP A 345 -45.11 -14.85 42.35
CA TRP A 345 -44.60 -14.64 43.72
C TRP A 345 -43.41 -15.56 44.08
N TYR A 346 -43.33 -16.75 43.49
CA TYR A 346 -42.23 -17.71 43.69
C TYR A 346 -40.91 -17.30 43.04
N LEU A 347 -40.90 -16.31 42.14
CA LEU A 347 -39.69 -15.75 41.52
C LEU A 347 -39.03 -14.64 42.35
N LYS A 348 -39.56 -14.35 43.54
CA LYS A 348 -39.08 -13.29 44.46
C LYS A 348 -38.76 -11.96 43.76
N PRO A 349 -39.77 -11.31 43.16
CA PRO A 349 -39.58 -10.03 42.47
C PRO A 349 -39.08 -8.90 43.38
N ASP A 350 -39.25 -9.02 44.71
CA ASP A 350 -38.75 -8.06 45.70
C ASP A 350 -37.20 -8.10 45.85
N ASP A 351 -36.56 -9.23 45.50
CA ASP A 351 -35.10 -9.42 45.46
C ASP A 351 -34.55 -9.39 44.02
N ALA A 352 -35.37 -9.01 43.03
CA ALA A 352 -34.98 -9.11 41.63
C ALA A 352 -33.89 -8.09 41.28
N GLU A 353 -32.81 -8.56 40.65
CA GLU A 353 -31.89 -7.68 39.93
C GLU A 353 -32.67 -6.87 38.89
N ILE A 354 -32.15 -5.69 38.54
CA ILE A 354 -32.71 -4.65 37.64
C ILE A 354 -33.32 -5.20 36.33
N LEU A 355 -32.98 -6.44 35.95
CA LEU A 355 -33.47 -7.19 34.80
C LEU A 355 -34.98 -7.51 34.82
N PHE A 356 -35.60 -7.70 35.99
CA PHE A 356 -37.00 -8.16 36.12
C PHE A 356 -37.86 -7.25 37.00
N ASP A 357 -37.48 -5.99 37.16
CA ASP A 357 -38.22 -5.02 37.98
C ASP A 357 -39.56 -4.61 37.32
N PRO A 358 -40.72 -5.02 37.90
CA PRO A 358 -42.04 -4.66 37.38
C PRO A 358 -42.39 -3.18 37.58
N GLU A 359 -41.65 -2.43 38.40
CA GLU A 359 -41.83 -0.98 38.55
C GLU A 359 -41.29 -0.20 37.36
N LYS A 360 -40.30 -0.76 36.67
CA LYS A 360 -39.63 -0.15 35.51
C LYS A 360 -39.73 -1.05 34.29
N ALA A 361 -40.94 -1.49 33.95
CA ALA A 361 -41.20 -2.37 32.80
C ALA A 361 -40.52 -1.95 31.47
N PRO A 362 -40.44 -0.64 31.09
CA PRO A 362 -39.69 -0.23 29.90
C PRO A 362 -38.18 -0.49 30.01
N VAL A 363 -37.60 -0.32 31.20
CA VAL A 363 -36.18 -0.53 31.47
C VAL A 363 -35.87 -2.04 31.48
N ALA A 364 -36.72 -2.84 32.13
CA ALA A 364 -36.64 -4.30 32.09
C ALA A 364 -36.73 -4.85 30.66
N ALA A 365 -37.59 -4.27 29.80
CA ALA A 365 -37.67 -4.63 28.39
C ALA A 365 -36.38 -4.31 27.62
N ILE A 366 -35.72 -3.17 27.88
CA ILE A 366 -34.44 -2.81 27.26
C ILE A 366 -33.34 -3.80 27.68
N TYR A 367 -33.28 -4.16 28.96
CA TYR A 367 -32.32 -5.16 29.43
C TYR A 367 -32.61 -6.54 28.84
N HIS A 368 -33.88 -6.96 28.79
CA HIS A 368 -34.28 -8.20 28.10
C HIS A 368 -33.90 -8.18 26.62
N PHE A 369 -34.02 -7.04 25.93
CA PHE A 369 -33.57 -6.90 24.55
C PHE A 369 -32.06 -7.16 24.43
N LEU A 370 -31.24 -6.53 25.28
CA LEU A 370 -29.78 -6.73 25.28
C LEU A 370 -29.41 -8.19 25.59
N THR A 371 -30.05 -8.80 26.59
CA THR A 371 -29.88 -10.21 26.94
C THR A 371 -30.30 -11.15 25.80
N ALA A 372 -31.41 -10.87 25.11
CA ALA A 372 -31.90 -11.66 23.99
C ALA A 372 -30.97 -11.56 22.76
N VAL A 373 -30.43 -10.37 22.46
CA VAL A 373 -29.41 -10.20 21.41
C VAL A 373 -28.18 -11.06 21.69
N MET A 374 -27.71 -11.10 22.94
CA MET A 374 -26.58 -11.96 23.33
C MET A 374 -26.93 -13.45 23.27
N LEU A 375 -28.12 -13.85 23.73
CA LEU A 375 -28.58 -15.24 23.71
C LEU A 375 -28.67 -15.79 22.29
N TYR A 376 -29.24 -15.01 21.37
CA TYR A 376 -29.32 -15.34 19.94
C TYR A 376 -28.02 -15.04 19.19
N GLY A 377 -26.97 -14.56 19.85
CA GLY A 377 -25.68 -14.27 19.23
C GLY A 377 -25.02 -15.49 18.57
N ASN A 378 -25.39 -16.71 18.99
CA ASN A 378 -24.97 -17.97 18.37
C ASN A 378 -25.45 -18.14 16.91
N PHE A 379 -26.45 -17.37 16.47
CA PHE A 379 -26.84 -17.32 15.06
C PHE A 379 -25.73 -16.75 14.17
N ILE A 380 -24.84 -15.92 14.69
CA ILE A 380 -23.68 -15.41 13.94
C ILE A 380 -22.49 -16.30 14.31
N PRO A 381 -22.20 -17.38 13.55
CA PRO A 381 -21.19 -18.35 13.95
C PRO A 381 -19.80 -17.74 13.90
N ILE A 382 -19.18 -17.56 15.08
CA ILE A 382 -17.75 -17.21 15.20
C ILE A 382 -16.90 -18.24 14.44
N SER A 383 -17.30 -19.52 14.50
CA SER A 383 -16.62 -20.63 13.84
C SER A 383 -16.49 -20.44 12.32
N LEU A 384 -17.49 -19.86 11.63
CA LEU A 384 -17.41 -19.59 10.19
C LEU A 384 -16.22 -18.68 9.86
N TYR A 385 -16.00 -17.65 10.69
CA TYR A 385 -14.90 -16.70 10.53
C TYR A 385 -13.56 -17.35 10.80
N VAL A 386 -13.48 -18.08 11.92
CA VAL A 386 -12.26 -18.80 12.31
C VAL A 386 -11.85 -19.77 11.21
N SER A 387 -12.79 -20.59 10.73
CA SER A 387 -12.54 -21.58 9.70
C SER A 387 -12.07 -20.95 8.39
N ILE A 388 -12.68 -19.84 7.96
CA ILE A 388 -12.26 -19.16 6.72
C ILE A 388 -10.85 -18.59 6.85
N GLU A 389 -10.50 -17.97 7.98
CA GLU A 389 -9.14 -17.46 8.18
C GLU A 389 -8.11 -18.60 8.22
N ILE A 390 -8.39 -19.69 8.94
CA ILE A 390 -7.51 -20.87 8.95
C ILE A 390 -7.35 -21.46 7.55
N VAL A 391 -8.44 -21.60 6.79
CA VAL A 391 -8.39 -22.11 5.41
C VAL A 391 -7.54 -21.22 4.53
N LYS A 392 -7.63 -19.89 4.65
CA LYS A 392 -6.76 -18.97 3.90
C LYS A 392 -5.30 -19.13 4.27
N VAL A 393 -4.98 -19.28 5.55
CA VAL A 393 -3.60 -19.51 6.03
C VAL A 393 -3.05 -20.80 5.44
N LEU A 394 -3.81 -21.90 5.51
CA LEU A 394 -3.39 -23.18 4.95
C LEU A 394 -3.23 -23.11 3.44
N GLN A 395 -4.17 -22.49 2.73
CA GLN A 395 -4.08 -22.29 1.28
C GLN A 395 -2.85 -21.47 0.88
N SER A 396 -2.48 -20.44 1.65
CA SER A 396 -1.25 -19.67 1.38
C SER A 396 0.04 -20.44 1.65
N VAL A 397 0.00 -21.53 2.44
CA VAL A 397 1.16 -22.40 2.66
C VAL A 397 1.30 -23.45 1.55
N PHE A 398 0.19 -23.83 0.89
CA PHE A 398 0.20 -24.80 -0.21
C PHE A 398 0.53 -24.20 -1.58
N ILE A 399 0.36 -22.89 -1.74
CA ILE A 399 0.79 -22.12 -2.91
C ILE A 399 2.24 -21.71 -2.68
#